data_AF-X1BL79-F1
#
_entry.id   AF-X1BL79-F1
#
_cell.length_a   1.000
_cell.length_b   1.000
_cell.length_c   1.000
_cell.angle_alpha   90.00
_cell.angle_beta   90.00
_cell.angle_gamma   90.00
#
_symmetry.space_group_name_H-M   'P 1'
#
loop_
_entity.id
_entity.type
_entity.pdbx_description
1 polymer ?
#
loop_
_entity_poly.entity_id
_entity_poly.type
_entity_poly.pdbx_seq_one_letter_code
_entity_poly.pdbx_strand_id
1 'polypeptide(L)'
;SDDMRVMHYHGQKHVLDNPNCNLWKQTLKEMRETNVANIEHFLQYADKRLKIYLSKDSDDVTDTTIVTACDEKYVEVLKHTFPNWRKYKKIDKFPVMVFINGMDIENDPRLEFLRLPNVTMIPWSMPQAENHREEMLSAFVFGTAEHVKTDYWLKLDADSYATDDREFVTDEMKQYAFCGHKWGYSRPDHIRQLDEWAKGHWKKKL
;
A
#
# COMPACT_ATOMS: atom_id res chain seq x y z
N SER A 1 -18.05 8.46 -37.71
CA SER A 1 -17.48 9.47 -36.79
C SER A 1 -16.55 8.68 -35.89
N ASP A 2 -15.26 8.72 -36.21
CA ASP A 2 -14.22 7.99 -35.47
C ASP A 2 -13.90 8.77 -34.19
N ASP A 3 -14.54 8.36 -33.11
CA ASP A 3 -14.32 8.95 -31.79
C ASP A 3 -12.96 8.47 -31.23
N MET A 4 -11.91 9.20 -31.59
CA MET A 4 -10.54 8.95 -31.18
C MET A 4 -10.24 9.61 -29.84
N ARG A 5 -10.48 8.90 -28.74
CA ARG A 5 -10.21 9.40 -27.39
C ARG A 5 -8.78 9.05 -26.96
N VAL A 6 -7.98 10.08 -26.68
CA VAL A 6 -6.71 9.94 -25.95
C VAL A 6 -7.05 9.84 -24.46
N MET A 7 -6.92 8.65 -23.88
CA MET A 7 -7.02 8.50 -22.43
C MET A 7 -5.63 8.70 -21.81
N HIS A 8 -5.43 9.86 -21.19
CA HIS A 8 -4.30 10.15 -20.32
C HIS A 8 -4.85 10.41 -18.90
N TYR A 9 -4.16 9.90 -17.87
CA TYR A 9 -4.64 9.73 -16.49
C TYR A 9 -4.95 11.02 -15.69
N HIS A 10 -5.08 12.18 -16.35
CA HIS A 10 -5.49 13.45 -15.74
C HIS A 10 -6.81 14.02 -16.32
N GLY A 11 -7.70 13.15 -16.80
CA GLY A 11 -9.04 13.53 -17.23
C GLY A 11 -9.07 14.44 -18.47
N GLN A 12 -10.29 14.86 -18.85
CA GLN A 12 -10.58 15.51 -20.14
C GLN A 12 -10.08 16.96 -20.29
N LYS A 13 -9.23 17.46 -19.37
CA LYS A 13 -8.87 18.89 -19.30
C LYS A 13 -8.12 19.41 -20.53
N HIS A 14 -7.39 18.54 -21.23
CA HIS A 14 -6.56 18.91 -22.39
C HIS A 14 -7.27 18.79 -23.74
N VAL A 15 -8.53 18.33 -23.75
CA VAL A 15 -9.35 18.20 -24.97
C VAL A 15 -10.54 19.16 -25.00
N LEU A 16 -10.68 20.00 -23.97
CA LEU A 16 -11.70 21.05 -23.90
C LEU A 16 -11.56 22.03 -25.07
N ASP A 17 -12.65 22.71 -25.41
CA ASP A 17 -12.66 23.83 -26.36
C ASP A 17 -12.11 25.09 -25.69
N ASN A 18 -10.81 25.06 -25.43
CA ASN A 18 -10.03 26.18 -24.92
C ASN A 18 -8.84 26.45 -25.88
N PRO A 19 -8.51 27.72 -26.18
CA PRO A 19 -7.41 28.07 -27.08
C PRO A 19 -6.06 27.40 -26.76
N ASN A 20 -5.73 27.22 -25.47
CA ASN A 20 -4.48 26.56 -25.06
C ASN A 20 -4.50 25.05 -25.33
N CYS A 21 -5.68 24.43 -25.41
CA CYS A 21 -5.81 23.02 -25.78
C CYS A 21 -5.62 22.79 -27.28
N ASN A 22 -5.86 23.81 -28.11
CA ASN A 22 -5.66 23.71 -29.56
C ASN A 22 -4.19 23.53 -29.94
N LEU A 23 -3.27 24.11 -29.16
CA LEU A 23 -1.83 23.88 -29.32
C LEU A 23 -1.51 22.38 -29.21
N TRP A 24 -2.01 21.72 -28.16
CA TRP A 24 -1.80 20.30 -27.92
C TRP A 24 -2.48 19.41 -28.96
N LYS A 25 -3.71 19.75 -29.36
CA LYS A 25 -4.43 19.05 -30.44
C LYS A 25 -3.64 19.12 -31.75
N GLN A 26 -3.03 20.27 -32.05
CA GLN A 26 -2.24 20.47 -33.25
C GLN A 26 -0.89 19.75 -33.19
N THR A 27 -0.13 19.86 -32.10
CA THR A 27 1.10 19.09 -31.90
C THR A 27 0.86 17.58 -31.99
N LEU A 28 -0.23 17.07 -31.41
CA LEU A 28 -0.60 15.66 -31.53
C LEU A 28 -0.91 15.27 -32.98
N LYS A 29 -1.61 16.12 -33.72
CA LYS A 29 -1.92 15.89 -35.13
C LYS A 29 -0.63 15.83 -35.96
N GLU A 30 0.29 16.76 -35.75
CA GLU A 30 1.60 16.78 -36.41
C GLU A 30 2.43 15.54 -36.06
N MET A 31 2.45 15.13 -34.78
CA MET A 31 3.11 13.89 -34.35
C MET A 31 2.53 12.65 -35.02
N ARG A 32 1.21 12.58 -35.20
CA ARG A 32 0.55 11.47 -35.90
C ARG A 32 0.93 11.47 -37.37
N GLU A 33 0.78 12.59 -38.06
CA GLU A 33 1.12 12.72 -39.48
C GLU A 33 2.59 12.36 -39.75
N THR A 34 3.48 12.70 -38.82
CA THR A 34 4.92 12.39 -38.91
C THR A 34 5.24 10.91 -38.58
N ASN A 35 4.46 10.26 -37.70
CA ASN A 35 4.77 8.93 -37.17
C ASN A 35 3.82 7.80 -37.62
N VAL A 36 2.83 8.06 -38.49
CA VAL A 36 1.90 7.02 -38.99
C VAL A 36 2.64 5.85 -39.64
N ALA A 37 3.78 6.09 -40.31
CA ALA A 37 4.61 5.02 -40.88
C ALA A 37 5.30 4.13 -39.83
N ASN A 38 5.45 4.61 -38.59
CA ASN A 38 6.14 3.90 -37.51
C ASN A 38 5.19 3.27 -36.48
N ILE A 39 3.88 3.54 -36.55
CA ILE A 39 2.90 3.07 -35.57
C ILE A 39 2.85 1.54 -35.51
N GLU A 40 2.98 0.85 -36.66
CA GLU A 40 3.04 -0.62 -36.71
C GLU A 40 4.33 -1.17 -36.10
N HIS A 41 5.44 -0.43 -36.21
CA HIS A 41 6.72 -0.80 -35.60
C HIS A 41 6.70 -0.66 -34.07
N PHE A 42 5.86 0.23 -33.52
CA PHE A 42 5.70 0.42 -32.08
C PHE A 42 4.62 -0.46 -31.44
N LEU A 43 3.72 -1.06 -32.22
CA LEU A 43 2.67 -1.97 -31.71
C LEU A 43 3.25 -3.24 -31.06
N GLN A 44 4.38 -3.75 -31.52
CA GLN A 44 5.09 -4.87 -30.86
C GLN A 44 5.71 -4.49 -29.51
N TYR A 45 5.87 -3.19 -29.26
CA TYR A 45 6.29 -2.62 -27.97
C TYR A 45 5.10 -2.08 -27.17
N ALA A 46 3.85 -2.28 -27.65
CA ALA A 46 2.65 -2.00 -26.87
C ALA A 46 2.77 -2.75 -25.55
N ASP A 47 2.81 -1.94 -24.51
CA ASP A 47 3.65 -2.11 -23.35
C ASP A 47 3.39 -3.45 -22.63
N LYS A 48 4.40 -4.34 -22.62
CA LYS A 48 4.37 -5.57 -21.81
C LYS A 48 3.98 -5.26 -20.36
N ARG A 49 4.33 -4.07 -19.83
CA ARG A 49 3.97 -3.62 -18.49
C ARG A 49 2.49 -3.28 -18.38
N LEU A 50 1.89 -2.66 -19.40
CA LEU A 50 0.45 -2.40 -19.45
C LEU A 50 -0.33 -3.72 -19.57
N LYS A 51 0.16 -4.67 -20.36
CA LYS A 51 -0.43 -6.02 -20.44
C LYS A 51 -0.35 -6.76 -19.11
N ILE A 52 0.78 -6.70 -18.40
CA ILE A 52 0.95 -7.26 -17.04
C ILE A 52 0.03 -6.57 -16.03
N TYR A 53 -0.11 -5.24 -16.13
CA TYR A 53 -0.98 -4.45 -15.26
C TYR A 53 -2.47 -4.80 -15.47
N LEU A 54 -2.89 -4.96 -16.73
CA LEU A 54 -4.26 -5.32 -17.10
C LEU A 54 -4.56 -6.83 -17.02
N SER A 55 -3.54 -7.69 -16.99
CA SER A 55 -3.70 -9.15 -16.86
C SER A 55 -3.70 -9.64 -15.42
N LYS A 56 -3.59 -8.75 -14.43
CA LYS A 56 -3.90 -9.10 -13.05
C LYS A 56 -5.42 -9.19 -12.93
N ASP A 57 -5.96 -10.38 -13.18
CA ASP A 57 -7.35 -10.68 -12.85
C ASP A 57 -7.57 -10.39 -11.36
N SER A 58 -8.52 -9.49 -11.09
CA SER A 58 -8.61 -8.70 -9.87
C SER A 58 -9.48 -9.33 -8.79
N ASP A 59 -9.36 -10.63 -8.55
CA ASP A 59 -10.14 -11.29 -7.49
C ASP A 59 -9.31 -11.80 -6.29
N ASP A 60 -8.00 -12.09 -6.46
CA ASP A 60 -7.25 -12.82 -5.40
C ASP A 60 -6.00 -12.15 -4.83
N VAL A 61 -5.48 -11.06 -5.41
CA VAL A 61 -4.29 -10.39 -4.86
C VAL A 61 -4.63 -8.97 -4.44
N THR A 62 -4.87 -8.79 -3.14
CA THR A 62 -5.04 -7.45 -2.58
C THR A 62 -3.77 -6.64 -2.75
N ASP A 63 -3.91 -5.42 -3.26
CA ASP A 63 -2.88 -4.38 -3.37
C ASP A 63 -2.42 -3.79 -2.01
N THR A 64 -2.77 -4.43 -0.89
CA THR A 64 -2.52 -3.94 0.46
C THR A 64 -1.88 -5.03 1.32
N THR A 65 -0.79 -4.72 2.01
CA THR A 65 -0.18 -5.60 3.02
C THR A 65 -0.63 -5.20 4.41
N ILE A 66 -1.08 -6.15 5.23
CA ILE A 66 -1.29 -5.91 6.67
C ILE A 66 0.04 -6.08 7.38
N VAL A 67 0.43 -5.11 8.18
CA VAL A 67 1.70 -5.11 8.91
C VAL A 67 1.44 -5.03 10.39
N THR A 68 2.01 -5.96 11.14
CA THR A 68 2.09 -5.94 12.61
C THR A 68 3.53 -6.20 13.05
N ALA A 69 3.83 -5.92 14.32
CA ALA A 69 5.10 -6.26 14.94
C ALA A 69 4.82 -6.83 16.33
N CYS A 70 5.62 -7.82 16.75
CA CYS A 70 5.57 -8.34 18.12
C CYS A 70 6.94 -8.77 18.61
N ASP A 71 7.08 -8.72 19.94
CA ASP A 71 8.20 -9.26 20.70
C ASP A 71 7.73 -10.47 21.51
N GLU A 72 8.60 -11.00 22.37
CA GLU A 72 8.30 -12.11 23.28
C GLU A 72 7.06 -11.89 24.17
N LYS A 73 6.71 -10.64 24.49
CA LYS A 73 5.54 -10.32 25.31
C LYS A 73 4.28 -10.22 24.46
N TYR A 74 4.35 -9.52 23.33
CA TYR A 74 3.20 -9.27 22.47
C TYR A 74 2.81 -10.48 21.62
N VAL A 75 3.67 -11.48 21.44
CA VAL A 75 3.29 -12.73 20.77
C VAL A 75 2.15 -13.45 21.47
N GLU A 76 2.11 -13.43 22.81
CA GLU A 76 1.04 -14.04 23.59
C GLU A 76 -0.30 -13.30 23.40
N VAL A 77 -0.24 -11.98 23.26
CA VAL A 77 -1.44 -11.17 22.93
C VAL A 77 -1.88 -11.45 21.50
N LEU A 78 -0.92 -11.47 20.57
CA LEU A 78 -1.16 -11.69 19.14
C LEU A 78 -1.82 -13.05 18.88
N LYS A 79 -1.47 -14.08 19.66
CA LYS A 79 -2.10 -15.40 19.61
C LYS A 79 -3.62 -15.36 19.81
N HIS A 80 -4.13 -14.35 20.51
CA HIS A 80 -5.56 -14.16 20.75
C HIS A 80 -6.21 -13.18 19.76
N THR A 81 -5.50 -12.11 19.38
CA THR A 81 -6.04 -11.09 18.46
C THR A 81 -6.00 -11.53 17.00
N PHE A 82 -4.99 -12.30 16.59
CA PHE A 82 -4.82 -12.74 15.20
C PHE A 82 -5.99 -13.61 14.69
N PRO A 83 -6.47 -14.63 15.43
CA PRO A 83 -7.68 -15.36 15.01
C PRO A 83 -8.93 -14.48 14.94
N ASN A 84 -9.02 -13.45 15.79
CA ASN A 84 -10.11 -12.48 15.73
C ASN A 84 -10.05 -11.64 14.44
N TRP A 85 -8.87 -11.17 14.05
CA TRP A 85 -8.70 -10.45 12.78
C TRP A 85 -9.05 -11.30 11.58
N ARG A 86 -8.64 -12.58 11.57
CA ARG A 86 -9.02 -13.53 10.53
C ARG A 86 -10.54 -13.68 10.44
N LYS A 87 -11.20 -13.88 11.58
CA LYS A 87 -12.64 -14.08 11.65
C LYS A 87 -13.44 -12.86 11.16
N TYR A 88 -13.14 -11.68 11.69
CA TYR A 88 -13.99 -10.50 11.48
C TYR A 88 -13.47 -9.54 10.40
N LYS A 89 -12.15 -9.46 10.21
CA LYS A 89 -11.52 -8.59 9.21
C LYS A 89 -11.02 -9.34 7.97
N LYS A 90 -11.16 -10.67 7.96
CA LYS A 90 -10.82 -11.54 6.84
C LYS A 90 -9.38 -11.30 6.37
N ILE A 91 -8.45 -11.12 7.31
CA ILE A 91 -7.06 -10.76 6.96
C ILE A 91 -6.35 -11.81 6.10
N ASP A 92 -6.90 -13.03 6.02
CA ASP A 92 -6.47 -14.10 5.13
C ASP A 92 -6.47 -13.70 3.64
N LYS A 93 -7.29 -12.71 3.24
CA LYS A 93 -7.31 -12.21 1.87
C LYS A 93 -6.10 -11.32 1.52
N PHE A 94 -5.33 -10.89 2.53
CA PHE A 94 -4.20 -9.99 2.35
C PHE A 94 -2.87 -10.71 2.62
N PRO A 95 -1.78 -10.29 1.95
CA PRO A 95 -0.45 -10.51 2.48
C PRO A 95 -0.34 -9.90 3.88
N VAL A 96 0.17 -10.68 4.83
CA VAL A 96 0.40 -10.24 6.20
C VAL A 96 1.89 -10.34 6.51
N MET A 97 2.45 -9.28 7.06
CA MET A 97 3.83 -9.20 7.47
C MET A 97 3.91 -9.00 8.97
N VAL A 98 4.68 -9.86 9.64
CA VAL A 98 4.88 -9.80 11.09
C VAL A 98 6.37 -9.60 11.36
N PHE A 99 6.72 -8.44 11.88
CA PHE A 99 8.07 -8.17 12.38
C PHE A 99 8.25 -8.79 13.75
N ILE A 100 9.20 -9.70 13.87
CA ILE A 100 9.45 -10.53 15.05
C ILE A 100 10.75 -10.09 15.72
N ASN A 101 10.67 -9.54 16.93
CA ASN A 101 11.83 -9.15 17.71
C ASN A 101 12.12 -10.17 18.82
N GLY A 102 13.39 -10.57 18.96
CA GLY A 102 13.86 -11.40 20.08
C GLY A 102 13.44 -12.88 20.05
N MET A 103 12.86 -13.38 18.96
CA MET A 103 12.40 -14.79 18.87
C MET A 103 12.99 -15.51 17.65
N ASP A 104 13.22 -16.81 17.79
CA ASP A 104 13.64 -17.68 16.68
C ASP A 104 12.44 -18.01 15.79
N ILE A 105 12.38 -17.36 14.63
CA ILE A 105 11.27 -17.52 13.67
C ILE A 105 11.13 -18.95 13.14
N GLU A 106 12.20 -19.75 13.15
CA GLU A 106 12.20 -21.11 12.62
C GLU A 106 11.71 -22.11 13.66
N ASN A 107 12.07 -21.92 14.94
CA ASN A 107 11.87 -22.96 15.96
C ASN A 107 10.99 -22.57 17.14
N ASP A 108 10.60 -21.29 17.30
CA ASP A 108 9.79 -20.88 18.46
C ASP A 108 8.33 -21.37 18.34
N PRO A 109 7.86 -22.26 19.23
CA PRO A 109 6.51 -22.82 19.15
C PRO A 109 5.41 -21.78 19.41
N ARG A 110 5.74 -20.62 19.98
CA ARG A 110 4.78 -19.51 20.17
C ARG A 110 4.36 -18.91 18.82
N LEU A 111 5.17 -19.06 17.78
CA LEU A 111 4.92 -18.51 16.44
C LEU A 111 4.12 -19.44 15.51
N GLU A 112 3.78 -20.66 15.95
CA GLU A 112 3.16 -21.67 15.10
C GLU A 112 1.84 -21.20 14.45
N PHE A 113 1.05 -20.38 15.17
CA PHE A 113 -0.21 -19.85 14.65
C PHE A 113 -0.04 -18.85 13.49
N LEU A 114 1.18 -18.34 13.28
CA LEU A 114 1.55 -17.44 12.18
C LEU A 114 2.07 -18.18 10.96
N ARG A 115 2.25 -19.51 11.00
CA ARG A 115 2.69 -20.31 9.84
C ARG A 115 1.56 -20.55 8.84
N LEU A 116 1.06 -19.45 8.26
CA LEU A 116 0.00 -19.45 7.27
C LEU A 116 0.54 -19.03 5.89
N PRO A 117 -0.06 -19.49 4.77
CA PRO A 117 0.45 -19.21 3.43
C PRO A 117 0.55 -17.72 3.07
N ASN A 118 -0.30 -16.88 3.67
CA ASN A 118 -0.33 -15.44 3.43
C ASN A 118 0.50 -14.63 4.43
N VAL A 119 1.16 -15.28 5.40
CA VAL A 119 1.93 -14.62 6.46
C VAL A 119 3.43 -14.76 6.19
N THR A 120 4.15 -13.65 6.23
CA THR A 120 5.62 -13.60 6.21
C THR A 120 6.11 -13.08 7.56
N MET A 121 6.86 -13.91 8.28
CA MET A 121 7.56 -13.51 9.50
C MET A 121 8.95 -12.98 9.15
N ILE A 122 9.32 -11.82 9.70
CA ILE A 122 10.59 -11.17 9.41
C ILE A 122 11.29 -10.88 10.74
N PRO A 123 12.51 -11.38 10.97
CA PRO A 123 13.29 -11.01 12.14
C PRO A 123 13.54 -9.50 12.13
N TRP A 124 13.28 -8.84 13.26
CA TRP A 124 13.42 -7.40 13.39
C TRP A 124 14.36 -7.03 14.53
N SER A 125 15.32 -6.15 14.22
CA SER A 125 16.12 -5.48 15.23
C SER A 125 16.57 -4.11 14.72
N MET A 126 16.66 -3.15 15.64
CA MET A 126 17.21 -1.82 15.40
C MET A 126 18.14 -1.45 16.56
N PRO A 127 19.41 -1.92 16.54
CA PRO A 127 20.36 -1.74 17.65
C PRO A 127 20.62 -0.28 18.05
N GLN A 128 20.37 0.65 17.14
CA GLN A 128 20.53 2.08 17.32
C GLN A 128 19.32 2.79 17.97
N ALA A 129 18.23 2.08 18.24
CA ALA A 129 17.06 2.64 18.91
C ALA A 129 17.40 3.01 20.37
N GLU A 130 16.88 4.14 20.87
CA GLU A 130 17.11 4.59 22.25
C GLU A 130 16.49 3.66 23.29
N ASN A 131 15.39 3.00 22.91
CA ASN A 131 14.66 2.08 23.78
C ASN A 131 13.86 1.05 22.96
N HIS A 132 13.45 -0.02 23.63
CA HIS A 132 12.68 -1.12 23.04
C HIS A 132 11.40 -0.67 22.34
N ARG A 133 10.73 0.36 22.87
CA ARG A 133 9.50 0.87 22.25
C ARG A 133 9.79 1.52 20.90
N GLU A 134 10.87 2.29 20.80
CA GLU A 134 11.32 2.85 19.52
C GLU A 134 11.71 1.74 18.55
N GLU A 135 12.47 0.73 18.99
CA GLU A 135 12.85 -0.43 18.17
C GLU A 135 11.62 -1.14 17.60
N MET A 136 10.58 -1.38 18.40
CA MET A 136 9.36 -2.02 17.92
C MET A 136 8.56 -1.14 16.96
N LEU A 137 8.46 0.16 17.23
CA LEU A 137 7.70 1.07 16.37
C LEU A 137 8.40 1.37 15.05
N SER A 138 9.72 1.30 15.02
CA SER A 138 10.51 1.56 13.82
C SER A 138 10.32 0.49 12.74
N ALA A 139 9.89 -0.72 13.12
CA ALA A 139 9.47 -1.77 12.19
C ALA A 139 8.38 -1.28 11.21
N PHE A 140 7.45 -0.47 11.71
CA PHE A 140 6.36 0.09 10.90
C PHE A 140 6.81 1.17 9.91
N VAL A 141 8.05 1.64 10.00
CA VAL A 141 8.60 2.67 9.11
C VAL A 141 9.71 2.08 8.24
N PHE A 142 10.77 1.56 8.86
CA PHE A 142 11.93 1.06 8.14
C PHE A 142 11.72 -0.36 7.65
N GLY A 143 11.16 -1.24 8.49
CA GLY A 143 10.81 -2.60 8.08
C GLY A 143 9.81 -2.59 6.93
N THR A 144 8.76 -1.78 7.03
CA THR A 144 7.79 -1.64 5.94
C THR A 144 8.40 -1.10 4.66
N ALA A 145 9.23 -0.06 4.74
CA ALA A 145 9.92 0.50 3.57
C ALA A 145 10.81 -0.52 2.85
N GLU A 146 11.43 -1.44 3.58
CA GLU A 146 12.29 -2.48 3.02
C GLU A 146 11.48 -3.64 2.41
N HIS A 147 10.46 -4.12 3.12
CA HIS A 147 9.85 -5.41 2.83
C HIS A 147 8.49 -5.34 2.14
N VAL A 148 7.69 -4.29 2.35
CA VAL A 148 6.38 -4.16 1.70
C VAL A 148 6.56 -3.94 0.20
N LYS A 149 5.86 -4.74 -0.61
CA LYS A 149 5.88 -4.64 -2.09
C LYS A 149 4.53 -4.27 -2.70
N THR A 150 3.49 -4.21 -1.89
CA THR A 150 2.16 -3.77 -2.30
C THR A 150 2.08 -2.25 -2.37
N ASP A 151 1.13 -1.73 -3.14
CA ASP A 151 0.94 -0.28 -3.31
C ASP A 151 0.51 0.41 -1.99
N TYR A 152 -0.15 -0.34 -1.11
CA TYR A 152 -0.62 0.12 0.19
C TYR A 152 -0.14 -0.81 1.31
N TRP A 153 -0.10 -0.31 2.53
CA TRP A 153 -0.01 -1.15 3.72
C TRP A 153 -0.83 -0.56 4.87
N LEU A 154 -1.30 -1.44 5.75
CA LEU A 154 -2.07 -1.07 6.93
C LEU A 154 -1.29 -1.51 8.17
N LYS A 155 -0.97 -0.55 9.05
CA LYS A 155 -0.49 -0.82 10.39
C LYS A 155 -1.63 -1.41 11.23
N LEU A 156 -1.40 -2.58 11.83
CA LEU A 156 -2.28 -3.19 12.82
C LEU A 156 -1.47 -3.53 14.06
N ASP A 157 -1.81 -2.91 15.20
CA ASP A 157 -1.11 -3.18 16.45
C ASP A 157 -1.48 -4.57 16.99
N ALA A 158 -0.51 -5.30 17.55
CA ALA A 158 -0.66 -6.69 17.99
C ALA A 158 -1.76 -6.89 19.06
N ASP A 159 -2.10 -5.85 19.80
CA ASP A 159 -3.10 -5.82 20.87
C ASP A 159 -4.46 -5.25 20.42
N SER A 160 -4.63 -4.94 19.14
CA SER A 160 -5.90 -4.48 18.59
C SER A 160 -6.91 -5.62 18.43
N TYR A 161 -8.19 -5.35 18.62
CA TYR A 161 -9.27 -6.33 18.44
C TYR A 161 -10.34 -5.80 17.50
N ALA A 162 -10.84 -6.64 16.60
CA ALA A 162 -11.96 -6.31 15.73
C ALA A 162 -13.26 -6.29 16.55
N THR A 163 -13.93 -5.14 16.55
CA THR A 163 -15.21 -4.92 17.25
C THR A 163 -16.43 -5.15 16.35
N ASP A 164 -16.22 -5.28 15.04
CA ASP A 164 -17.24 -5.54 14.03
C ASP A 164 -16.65 -6.26 12.80
N ASP A 165 -17.49 -6.62 11.84
CA ASP A 165 -17.16 -7.33 10.60
C ASP A 165 -17.10 -6.44 9.35
N ARG A 166 -17.10 -5.10 9.53
CA ARG A 166 -16.95 -4.16 8.41
C ARG A 166 -15.64 -4.40 7.69
N GLU A 167 -15.65 -4.14 6.38
CA GLU A 167 -14.48 -4.26 5.53
C GLU A 167 -13.28 -3.51 6.12
N PHE A 168 -12.12 -4.18 6.11
CA PHE A 168 -10.96 -3.70 6.83
C PHE A 168 -10.20 -2.61 6.08
N VAL A 169 -10.10 -2.73 4.76
CA VAL A 169 -9.47 -1.76 3.85
C VAL A 169 -10.44 -1.49 2.72
N THR A 170 -10.84 -0.23 2.54
CA THR A 170 -11.78 0.19 1.49
C THR A 170 -11.09 1.02 0.41
N ASP A 171 -11.67 1.10 -0.79
CA ASP A 171 -11.11 1.93 -1.88
C ASP A 171 -11.14 3.43 -1.58
N GLU A 172 -12.03 3.86 -0.69
CA GLU A 172 -12.07 5.23 -0.17
C GLU A 172 -10.81 5.54 0.64
N MET A 173 -10.38 4.63 1.53
CA MET A 173 -9.15 4.79 2.32
C MET A 173 -7.93 4.96 1.40
N LYS A 174 -7.89 4.23 0.29
CA LYS A 174 -6.79 4.27 -0.70
C LYS A 174 -6.69 5.59 -1.48
N GLN A 175 -7.70 6.46 -1.40
CA GLN A 175 -7.67 7.79 -2.02
C GLN A 175 -6.73 8.76 -1.28
N TYR A 176 -6.35 8.42 -0.04
CA TYR A 176 -5.48 9.24 0.81
C TYR A 176 -4.03 8.75 0.77
N ALA A 177 -3.08 9.64 1.05
CA ALA A 177 -1.69 9.23 1.30
C ALA A 177 -1.56 8.50 2.64
N PHE A 178 -2.33 8.97 3.64
CA PHE A 178 -2.46 8.37 4.96
C PHE A 178 -3.93 8.32 5.34
N CYS A 179 -4.36 7.16 5.80
CA CYS A 179 -5.64 7.01 6.47
C CYS A 179 -5.39 6.42 7.85
N GLY A 180 -6.11 6.91 8.84
CA GLY A 180 -6.10 6.34 10.19
C GLY A 180 -7.43 6.63 10.86
N HIS A 181 -7.81 5.78 11.81
CA HIS A 181 -8.92 6.12 12.69
C HIS A 181 -8.62 7.44 13.40
N LYS A 182 -9.65 8.24 13.68
CA LYS A 182 -9.50 9.42 14.54
C LYS A 182 -8.78 9.00 15.82
N TRP A 183 -7.60 9.56 16.01
CA TRP A 183 -6.77 9.21 17.15
C TRP A 183 -7.47 9.76 18.39
N GLY A 184 -7.87 8.89 19.32
CA GLY A 184 -8.47 9.31 20.58
C GLY A 184 -7.49 10.04 21.48
N TYR A 185 -6.18 9.75 21.33
CA TYR A 185 -5.10 10.37 22.09
C TYR A 185 -3.76 10.23 21.34
N SER A 186 -3.29 11.30 20.71
CA SER A 186 -1.90 11.44 20.24
C SER A 186 -1.33 12.75 20.74
N ARG A 187 -0.03 12.75 21.07
CA ARG A 187 0.69 13.99 21.37
C ARG A 187 0.66 14.89 20.13
N PRO A 188 0.19 16.14 20.22
CA PRO A 188 0.03 17.05 19.08
C PRO A 188 1.27 17.18 18.19
N ASP A 189 2.46 16.97 18.75
CA ASP A 189 3.72 17.13 18.04
C ASP A 189 3.99 16.01 17.01
N HIS A 190 3.50 14.77 17.25
CA HIS A 190 3.64 13.69 16.28
C HIS A 190 2.73 13.88 15.06
N ILE A 191 1.53 14.44 15.27
CA ILE A 191 0.63 14.82 14.17
C ILE A 191 1.28 15.90 13.31
N ARG A 192 1.89 16.91 13.96
CA ARG A 192 2.58 18.00 13.27
C ARG A 192 3.74 17.52 12.40
N GLN A 193 4.55 16.57 12.90
CA GLN A 193 5.66 15.97 12.15
C GLN A 193 5.17 15.09 10.99
N LEU A 194 4.07 14.36 11.17
CA LEU A 194 3.47 13.56 10.10
C LEU A 194 2.91 14.45 8.99
N ASP A 195 2.26 15.57 9.34
CA ASP A 195 1.77 16.58 8.41
C ASP A 195 2.93 17.23 7.62
N GLU A 196 4.06 17.51 8.27
CA GLU A 196 5.26 18.04 7.62
C GLU A 196 5.86 17.04 6.63
N TRP A 197 5.95 15.76 7.00
CA TRP A 197 6.39 14.69 6.10
C TRP A 197 5.45 14.53 4.91
N ALA A 198 4.14 14.55 5.13
CA ALA A 198 3.12 14.34 4.11
C ALA A 198 3.05 15.49 3.08
N LYS A 199 3.35 16.72 3.51
CA LYS A 199 3.53 17.88 2.59
C LYS A 199 4.65 17.64 1.58
N GLY A 200 5.63 16.80 1.88
CA GLY A 200 6.69 16.39 0.94
C GLY A 200 6.25 15.36 -0.11
N HIS A 201 5.10 14.70 0.07
CA HIS A 201 4.65 13.55 -0.72
C HIS A 201 3.33 13.84 -1.46
N TRP A 202 3.35 14.91 -2.26
CA TRP A 202 2.26 15.63 -2.95
C TRP A 202 1.38 14.85 -3.94
N LYS A 203 1.44 13.51 -4.02
CA LYS A 203 0.72 12.75 -5.06
C LYS A 203 -0.72 12.34 -4.71
N LYS A 204 -1.22 12.56 -3.47
CA LYS A 204 -2.60 12.22 -3.07
C LYS A 204 -3.24 13.25 -2.13
N LYS A 205 -4.57 13.22 -2.00
CA LYS A 205 -5.33 14.10 -1.09
C LYS A 205 -4.90 13.87 0.37
N LEU A 206 -4.69 14.98 1.08
CA LEU A 206 -4.63 15.05 2.55
C LEU A 206 -6.05 15.02 3.11
#